data_AF-A0A1D7ZVX6-F1
#
_entry.id   AF-A0A1D7ZVX6-F1
#
_cell.length_a   1.000
_cell.length_b   1.000
_cell.length_c   1.000
_cell.angle_alpha   90.00
_cell.angle_beta   90.00
_cell.angle_gamma   90.00
#
_symmetry.space_group_name_H-M   'P 1'
#
loop_
_entity.id
_entity.type
_entity.pdbx_description
1 polymer ?
#
loop_
_entity_poly.entity_id
_entity_poly.type
_entity_poly.pdbx_seq_one_letter_code
_entity_poly.pdbx_strand_id
1 'polypeptide(L)'
;MVLAAAITMVAAVTLAGCGKKSSSSSSVTTTGSTSGNYQGVIENGRYKTSKARGVNTAQNANVYNLKAFESGLTNVSKLVFSTKSYIFQEGQYLSSSTLDNWLGRKTSSNPTGLNPAKGKSSDPNPEYIQQIEEQDYMQQSGNSLKLKGIVIGIGVNSEYTYQKTTDGPNYTKNISNAEVQKQGKLAAAKILKRLRARKDLKNVPIVIALFKQASDDSLVGGNFFAYSKNNGSTISSWKTLNYKAVVLPKASDSTSSNSSDQSDNSNFTNFKTQIQSFFPNLSGVTAQAQYYNNSLSGMNITVTTQFYSETEIQSFTEYIVQAAKKYLPNGIPIEIKIQSSNSIQAVVYRNSGSSSYQSHIFSSY
;
A
#
# COMPACT_ATOMS: atom_id res chain seq x y z
N MET A 1 9.87 73.29 19.46
CA MET A 1 9.77 73.47 17.99
C MET A 1 11.12 73.11 17.42
N VAL A 2 11.36 72.08 16.61
CA VAL A 2 10.59 71.32 15.60
C VAL A 2 11.23 69.91 15.59
N LEU A 3 10.49 68.88 16.02
CA LEU A 3 9.77 67.88 15.21
C LEU A 3 10.65 66.70 14.75
N ALA A 4 10.50 65.59 15.47
CA ALA A 4 11.00 64.27 15.13
C ALA A 4 10.19 63.68 13.97
N ALA A 5 10.87 63.09 12.98
CA ALA A 5 10.24 62.31 11.91
C ALA A 5 10.66 60.84 12.05
N ALA A 6 9.78 60.05 12.64
CA ALA A 6 9.83 58.60 12.61
C ALA A 6 9.35 58.13 11.23
N ILE A 7 10.21 57.43 10.48
CA ILE A 7 9.86 56.79 9.22
C ILE A 7 9.21 55.45 9.55
N THR A 8 7.89 55.41 9.52
CA THR A 8 7.11 54.16 9.58
C THR A 8 7.06 53.57 8.16
N MET A 9 7.78 52.47 7.95
CA MET A 9 7.73 51.70 6.71
C MET A 9 6.42 50.89 6.68
N VAL A 10 5.39 51.40 6.01
CA VAL A 10 4.18 50.64 5.72
C VAL A 10 4.47 49.73 4.52
N ALA A 11 4.71 48.44 4.79
CA ALA A 11 4.75 47.42 3.75
C ALA A 11 3.32 47.15 3.27
N ALA A 12 2.92 47.78 2.17
CA ALA A 12 1.68 47.48 1.48
C ALA A 12 1.75 46.07 0.87
N VAL A 13 1.03 45.12 1.47
CA VAL A 13 0.78 43.81 0.87
C VAL A 13 -0.22 44.02 -0.28
N THR A 14 0.26 44.13 -1.51
CA THR A 14 -0.60 44.10 -2.68
C THR A 14 -1.06 42.66 -2.92
N LEU A 15 -2.25 42.31 -2.43
CA LEU A 15 -3.07 41.23 -2.97
C LEU A 15 -3.42 41.60 -4.42
N ALA A 16 -2.70 41.06 -5.40
CA ALA A 16 -3.12 41.10 -6.79
C ALA A 16 -4.23 40.07 -7.01
N GLY A 17 -5.47 40.52 -6.82
CA GLY A 17 -6.67 39.81 -7.21
C GLY A 17 -6.94 39.86 -8.72
N CYS A 18 -7.61 38.80 -9.18
CA CYS A 18 -8.48 38.75 -10.36
C CYS A 18 -7.84 38.93 -11.76
N GLY A 19 -7.25 37.85 -12.27
CA GLY A 19 -7.03 37.63 -13.70
C GLY A 19 -8.23 36.96 -14.39
N LYS A 20 -8.93 37.75 -15.23
CA LYS A 20 -9.82 37.40 -16.35
C LYS A 20 -10.26 35.92 -16.53
N LYS A 21 -11.58 35.71 -16.42
CA LYS A 21 -12.31 34.60 -17.08
C LYS A 21 -12.08 34.67 -18.60
N SER A 22 -11.28 33.74 -19.11
CA SER A 22 -11.24 33.33 -20.51
C SER A 22 -11.58 31.84 -20.59
N SER A 23 -12.32 31.46 -21.62
CA SER A 23 -13.03 30.20 -21.81
C SER A 23 -12.17 28.92 -21.79
N SER A 24 -12.63 27.93 -21.02
CA SER A 24 -12.62 26.47 -21.31
C SER A 24 -11.31 25.76 -21.70
N SER A 25 -10.20 25.98 -21.00
CA SER A 25 -9.14 24.97 -20.92
C SER A 25 -9.27 24.20 -19.60
N SER A 26 -9.48 22.89 -19.63
CA SER A 26 -9.47 22.06 -18.43
C SER A 26 -8.16 22.27 -17.66
N SER A 27 -8.21 22.89 -16.48
CA SER A 27 -7.02 23.15 -15.68
C SER A 27 -6.58 21.83 -15.04
N VAL A 28 -5.45 21.29 -15.50
CA VAL A 28 -4.79 20.15 -14.86
C VAL A 28 -3.68 20.69 -13.96
N THR A 29 -3.76 20.38 -12.68
CA THR A 29 -2.75 20.72 -11.66
C THR A 29 -2.35 19.47 -10.89
N THR A 30 -1.38 19.59 -9.98
CA THR A 30 -0.95 18.47 -9.14
C THR A 30 -1.11 18.79 -7.65
N THR A 31 -1.16 17.75 -6.82
CA THR A 31 -1.29 17.87 -5.36
C THR A 31 -0.06 18.45 -4.67
N GLY A 32 1.02 18.73 -5.41
CA GLY A 32 2.36 18.82 -4.84
C GLY A 32 2.88 17.45 -4.38
N SER A 33 4.11 17.41 -3.85
CA SER A 33 4.74 16.18 -3.35
C SER A 33 5.54 16.47 -2.09
N THR A 34 5.49 15.52 -1.15
CA THR A 34 6.44 15.41 -0.04
C THR A 34 7.56 14.44 -0.43
N SER A 35 8.75 14.60 0.17
CA SER A 35 9.96 13.86 -0.22
C SER A 35 9.71 12.35 -0.36
N GLY A 36 9.94 11.81 -1.56
CA GLY A 36 9.84 10.38 -1.85
C GLY A 36 8.48 9.87 -2.36
N ASN A 37 7.46 10.74 -2.49
CA ASN A 37 6.13 10.38 -3.00
C ASN A 37 5.83 10.99 -4.37
N TYR A 38 4.98 10.33 -5.15
CA TYR A 38 4.48 10.90 -6.40
C TYR A 38 3.55 12.09 -6.12
N GLN A 39 3.52 13.03 -7.06
CA GLN A 39 2.43 14.00 -7.13
C GLN A 39 1.18 13.31 -7.66
N GLY A 40 0.00 13.66 -7.14
CA GLY A 40 -1.29 13.23 -7.66
C GLY A 40 -1.89 14.23 -8.66
N VAL A 41 -2.87 13.80 -9.46
CA VAL A 41 -3.54 14.64 -10.46
C VAL A 41 -4.81 15.29 -9.92
N ILE A 42 -4.92 16.60 -10.13
CA ILE A 42 -6.13 17.40 -9.92
C ILE A 42 -6.62 17.87 -11.29
N GLU A 43 -7.88 17.60 -11.60
CA GLU A 43 -8.53 18.01 -12.85
C GLU A 43 -9.77 18.82 -12.50
N ASN A 44 -9.86 20.05 -13.03
CA ASN A 44 -10.97 20.97 -12.76
C ASN A 44 -11.22 21.19 -11.25
N GLY A 45 -10.15 21.36 -10.48
CA GLY A 45 -10.20 21.60 -9.04
C GLY A 45 -10.58 20.38 -8.18
N ARG A 46 -10.63 19.18 -8.76
CA ARG A 46 -10.99 17.94 -8.05
C ARG A 46 -9.93 16.88 -8.24
N TYR A 47 -9.64 16.11 -7.19
CA TYR A 47 -8.75 14.96 -7.31
C TYR A 47 -9.32 13.96 -8.32
N LYS A 48 -8.48 13.51 -9.25
CA LYS A 48 -8.88 12.60 -10.32
C LYS A 48 -8.90 11.17 -9.82
N THR A 49 -10.04 10.74 -9.31
CA THR A 49 -10.24 9.40 -8.75
C THR A 49 -10.22 8.29 -9.80
N SER A 50 -9.93 7.06 -9.37
CA SER A 50 -9.97 5.86 -10.21
C SER A 50 -11.35 5.64 -10.83
N LYS A 51 -11.39 5.18 -12.09
CA LYS A 51 -12.63 4.71 -12.72
C LYS A 51 -13.11 3.35 -12.19
N ALA A 52 -12.29 2.70 -11.38
CA ALA A 52 -12.61 1.47 -10.65
C ALA A 52 -12.60 1.67 -9.13
N ARG A 53 -12.81 2.92 -8.66
CA ARG A 53 -12.81 3.24 -7.23
C ARG A 53 -13.77 2.34 -6.47
N GLY A 54 -13.27 1.67 -5.42
CA GLY A 54 -14.06 0.82 -4.53
C GLY A 54 -14.13 -0.66 -4.94
N VAL A 55 -13.63 -1.05 -6.12
CA VAL A 55 -13.62 -2.47 -6.51
C VAL A 55 -12.76 -3.29 -5.55
N ASN A 56 -11.52 -2.87 -5.27
CA ASN A 56 -10.62 -3.64 -4.39
C ASN A 56 -11.12 -3.72 -2.94
N THR A 57 -11.83 -2.70 -2.44
CA THR A 57 -12.45 -2.75 -1.10
C THR A 57 -13.59 -3.77 -1.04
N ALA A 58 -14.37 -3.91 -2.11
CA ALA A 58 -15.46 -4.89 -2.15
C ALA A 58 -14.96 -6.34 -2.27
N GLN A 59 -13.72 -6.52 -2.75
CA GLN A 59 -13.14 -7.83 -3.05
C GLN A 59 -12.21 -8.37 -1.95
N ASN A 60 -11.86 -7.58 -0.94
CA ASN A 60 -10.92 -8.02 0.10
C ASN A 60 -11.60 -8.04 1.47
N ALA A 61 -11.75 -9.22 2.06
CA ALA A 61 -12.20 -9.37 3.45
C ALA A 61 -11.12 -8.96 4.46
N ASN A 62 -9.84 -9.17 4.12
CA ASN A 62 -8.70 -8.79 4.96
C ASN A 62 -8.15 -7.41 4.56
N VAL A 63 -8.31 -6.42 5.44
CA VAL A 63 -7.81 -5.04 5.24
C VAL A 63 -6.28 -4.96 5.11
N TYR A 64 -5.53 -5.90 5.70
CA TYR A 64 -4.08 -5.92 5.56
C TYR A 64 -3.64 -6.29 4.15
N ASN A 65 -4.37 -7.19 3.47
CA ASN A 65 -4.15 -7.51 2.06
C ASN A 65 -4.33 -6.29 1.17
N LEU A 66 -5.43 -5.55 1.37
CA LEU A 66 -5.70 -4.33 0.61
C LEU A 66 -4.57 -3.31 0.74
N LYS A 67 -4.18 -2.97 1.98
CA LYS A 67 -3.10 -2.00 2.24
C LYS A 67 -1.75 -2.46 1.70
N ALA A 68 -1.39 -3.73 1.88
CA ALA A 68 -0.14 -4.29 1.38
C ALA A 68 -0.11 -4.31 -0.16
N PHE A 69 -1.25 -4.56 -0.80
CA PHE A 69 -1.38 -4.54 -2.25
C PHE A 69 -1.21 -3.13 -2.83
N GLU A 70 -1.96 -2.14 -2.35
CA GLU A 70 -1.92 -0.76 -2.87
C GLU A 70 -0.54 -0.10 -2.65
N SER A 71 -0.01 -0.20 -1.42
CA SER A 71 1.31 0.34 -1.08
C SER A 71 2.44 -0.41 -1.79
N GLY A 72 2.35 -1.73 -1.86
CA GLY A 72 3.32 -2.58 -2.55
C GLY A 72 3.34 -2.33 -4.06
N LEU A 73 2.18 -2.10 -4.69
CA LEU A 73 2.09 -1.80 -6.12
C LEU A 73 2.76 -0.47 -6.44
N THR A 74 2.56 0.53 -5.58
CA THR A 74 3.23 1.82 -5.65
C THR A 74 4.75 1.66 -5.51
N ASN A 75 5.22 0.80 -4.60
CA ASN A 75 6.65 0.51 -4.44
C ASN A 75 7.24 -0.20 -5.67
N VAL A 76 6.55 -1.17 -6.26
CA VAL A 76 6.95 -1.79 -7.53
C VAL A 76 7.02 -0.75 -8.63
N SER A 77 6.08 0.19 -8.67
CA SER A 77 6.07 1.27 -9.64
C SER A 77 7.31 2.16 -9.54
N LYS A 78 7.75 2.49 -8.30
CA LYS A 78 8.97 3.29 -8.06
C LYS A 78 10.25 2.63 -8.59
N LEU A 79 10.26 1.31 -8.81
CA LEU A 79 11.38 0.60 -9.45
C LEU A 79 11.51 0.91 -10.96
N VAL A 80 10.45 1.42 -11.58
CA VAL A 80 10.38 1.64 -13.04
C VAL A 80 10.14 3.11 -13.39
N PHE A 81 9.31 3.80 -12.61
CA PHE A 81 8.90 5.18 -12.80
C PHE A 81 9.42 6.01 -11.62
N SER A 82 10.40 6.89 -11.83
CA SER A 82 10.93 7.70 -10.73
C SER A 82 9.91 8.75 -10.26
N THR A 83 9.75 8.91 -8.96
CA THR A 83 8.92 9.98 -8.36
C THR A 83 9.36 11.39 -8.74
N LYS A 84 10.60 11.56 -9.22
CA LYS A 84 11.12 12.85 -9.72
C LYS A 84 10.68 13.18 -11.14
N SER A 85 10.29 12.18 -11.91
CA SER A 85 10.06 12.32 -13.36
C SER A 85 8.64 11.97 -13.79
N TYR A 86 7.83 11.39 -12.91
CA TYR A 86 6.49 10.93 -13.20
C TYR A 86 5.50 11.42 -12.14
N ILE A 87 4.28 11.67 -12.58
CA ILE A 87 3.13 12.05 -11.76
C ILE A 87 2.21 10.83 -11.70
N PHE A 88 1.72 10.50 -10.51
CA PHE A 88 0.77 9.42 -10.29
C PHE A 88 -0.64 9.90 -10.62
N GLN A 89 -1.36 9.08 -11.37
CA GLN A 89 -2.78 9.23 -11.62
C GLN A 89 -3.45 7.89 -11.30
N GLU A 90 -4.58 7.95 -10.62
CA GLU A 90 -5.44 6.79 -10.40
C GLU A 90 -5.86 6.17 -11.74
N GLY A 91 -6.03 4.84 -11.82
CA GLY A 91 -6.35 4.14 -13.06
C GLY A 91 -7.57 4.71 -13.81
N GLN A 92 -7.37 5.09 -15.07
CA GLN A 92 -8.39 5.70 -15.93
C GLN A 92 -8.84 4.82 -17.10
N TYR A 93 -8.19 3.68 -17.33
CA TYR A 93 -8.44 2.83 -18.50
C TYR A 93 -9.30 1.62 -18.13
N LEU A 94 -9.18 1.05 -16.94
CA LEU A 94 -10.03 -0.02 -16.44
C LEU A 94 -11.15 0.54 -15.55
N SER A 95 -12.40 0.43 -16.01
CA SER A 95 -13.59 0.81 -15.23
C SER A 95 -14.01 -0.29 -14.26
N SER A 96 -14.83 0.03 -13.25
CA SER A 96 -15.39 -0.97 -12.33
C SER A 96 -16.04 -2.14 -13.07
N SER A 97 -16.94 -1.85 -14.03
CA SER A 97 -17.61 -2.88 -14.83
C SER A 97 -16.64 -3.79 -15.60
N THR A 98 -15.50 -3.26 -16.06
CA THR A 98 -14.48 -4.07 -16.73
C THR A 98 -13.78 -4.99 -15.75
N LEU A 99 -13.40 -4.47 -14.58
CA LEU A 99 -12.73 -5.25 -13.54
C LEU A 99 -13.65 -6.29 -12.92
N ASP A 100 -14.91 -5.96 -12.64
CA ASP A 100 -15.92 -6.90 -12.13
C ASP A 100 -16.08 -8.10 -13.07
N ASN A 101 -16.15 -7.84 -14.38
CA ASN A 101 -16.19 -8.90 -15.39
C ASN A 101 -14.90 -9.72 -15.43
N TRP A 102 -13.73 -9.09 -15.30
CA TRP A 102 -12.45 -9.81 -15.35
C TRP A 102 -12.20 -10.63 -14.10
N LEU A 103 -12.58 -10.13 -12.92
CA LEU A 103 -12.49 -10.83 -11.63
C LEU A 103 -13.52 -11.96 -11.54
N GLY A 104 -14.64 -11.85 -12.24
CA GLY A 104 -15.64 -12.91 -12.32
C GLY A 104 -15.13 -14.22 -12.93
N ARG A 105 -15.91 -15.28 -12.72
CA ARG A 105 -15.69 -16.59 -13.34
C ARG A 105 -16.00 -16.56 -14.83
N LYS A 106 -15.24 -17.31 -15.61
CA LYS A 106 -15.51 -17.55 -17.01
C LYS A 106 -16.77 -18.39 -17.17
N THR A 107 -17.78 -17.82 -17.82
CA THR A 107 -19.05 -18.48 -18.16
C THR A 107 -19.44 -18.13 -19.60
N SER A 108 -20.56 -18.67 -20.10
CA SER A 108 -21.13 -18.23 -21.38
C SER A 108 -21.56 -16.75 -21.36
N SER A 109 -22.11 -16.29 -20.22
CA SER A 109 -22.51 -14.89 -20.02
C SER A 109 -21.35 -13.94 -19.70
N ASN A 110 -20.25 -14.46 -19.14
CA ASN A 110 -19.01 -13.72 -18.90
C ASN A 110 -17.81 -14.46 -19.52
N PRO A 111 -17.64 -14.38 -20.85
CA PRO A 111 -16.53 -15.04 -21.54
C PRO A 111 -15.16 -14.42 -21.20
N THR A 112 -15.15 -13.22 -20.61
CA THR A 112 -13.94 -12.48 -20.24
C THR A 112 -13.45 -12.73 -18.81
N GLY A 113 -14.18 -13.50 -18.01
CA GLY A 113 -13.76 -13.90 -16.67
C GLY A 113 -12.36 -14.53 -16.68
N LEU A 114 -11.51 -14.08 -15.75
CA LEU A 114 -10.15 -14.61 -15.59
C LEU A 114 -10.14 -15.83 -14.67
N ASN A 115 -11.11 -15.94 -13.78
CA ASN A 115 -11.28 -17.11 -12.91
C ASN A 115 -11.94 -18.27 -13.67
N PRO A 116 -11.62 -19.53 -13.32
CA PRO A 116 -12.21 -20.70 -13.95
C PRO A 116 -13.71 -20.79 -13.68
N ALA A 117 -14.44 -21.47 -14.56
CA ALA A 117 -15.82 -21.87 -14.30
C ALA A 117 -15.89 -22.66 -12.98
N LYS A 118 -17.01 -22.53 -12.24
CA LYS A 118 -17.13 -22.99 -10.84
C LYS A 118 -16.78 -24.46 -10.62
N GLY A 119 -17.03 -25.34 -11.58
CA GLY A 119 -16.88 -26.79 -11.38
C GLY A 119 -18.03 -27.36 -10.54
N LYS A 120 -17.80 -28.49 -9.87
CA LYS A 120 -18.81 -29.16 -9.03
C LYS A 120 -18.91 -28.47 -7.66
N SER A 121 -20.10 -28.37 -7.07
CA SER A 121 -20.27 -27.74 -5.75
C SER A 121 -19.52 -28.47 -4.62
N SER A 122 -19.36 -29.79 -4.72
CA SER A 122 -18.61 -30.58 -3.75
C SER A 122 -17.09 -30.38 -3.84
N ASP A 123 -16.61 -29.96 -5.01
CA ASP A 123 -15.19 -29.78 -5.33
C ASP A 123 -15.02 -28.64 -6.36
N PRO A 124 -15.24 -27.38 -5.96
CA PRO A 124 -15.25 -26.26 -6.90
C PRO A 124 -13.84 -25.85 -7.31
N ASN A 125 -13.70 -25.35 -8.53
CA ASN A 125 -12.47 -24.73 -8.99
C ASN A 125 -12.24 -23.42 -8.21
N PRO A 126 -11.04 -23.21 -7.65
CA PRO A 126 -10.73 -21.98 -6.92
C PRO A 126 -10.93 -20.70 -7.73
N GLU A 127 -11.31 -19.62 -7.06
CA GLU A 127 -11.13 -18.27 -7.58
C GLU A 127 -9.69 -17.87 -7.28
N TYR A 128 -8.87 -17.84 -8.33
CA TYR A 128 -7.46 -17.53 -8.21
C TYR A 128 -7.23 -16.03 -8.17
N ILE A 129 -7.91 -15.24 -9.01
CA ILE A 129 -7.66 -13.80 -9.15
C ILE A 129 -8.68 -13.05 -8.29
N GLN A 130 -8.21 -12.38 -7.25
CA GLN A 130 -9.06 -11.71 -6.26
C GLN A 130 -9.15 -10.20 -6.50
N GLN A 131 -8.06 -9.59 -6.97
CA GLN A 131 -7.98 -8.14 -7.11
C GLN A 131 -7.14 -7.77 -8.32
N ILE A 132 -7.52 -6.67 -8.98
CA ILE A 132 -6.79 -6.05 -10.07
C ILE A 132 -6.81 -4.55 -9.83
N GLU A 133 -5.67 -3.90 -9.93
CA GLU A 133 -5.57 -2.45 -9.84
C GLU A 133 -4.73 -1.89 -10.97
N GLU A 134 -5.10 -0.69 -11.40
CA GLU A 134 -4.38 0.10 -12.40
C GLU A 134 -3.88 1.38 -11.77
N GLN A 135 -2.61 1.70 -12.01
CA GLN A 135 -1.98 2.97 -11.70
C GLN A 135 -1.40 3.57 -12.99
N ASP A 136 -1.75 4.82 -13.27
CA ASP A 136 -1.29 5.55 -14.44
C ASP A 136 -0.11 6.47 -14.08
N TYR A 137 0.92 6.47 -14.92
CA TYR A 137 2.12 7.29 -14.73
C TYR A 137 2.24 8.31 -15.86
N MET A 138 2.13 9.58 -15.47
CA MET A 138 1.99 10.72 -16.36
C MET A 138 3.27 11.56 -16.38
N GLN A 139 3.47 12.33 -17.45
CA GLN A 139 4.46 13.40 -17.51
C GLN A 139 3.82 14.69 -18.00
N GLN A 140 4.30 15.81 -17.47
CA GLN A 140 3.90 17.14 -17.95
C GLN A 140 4.30 17.32 -19.42
N SER A 141 3.38 17.84 -20.21
CA SER A 141 3.58 18.17 -21.62
C SER A 141 2.88 19.50 -21.93
N GLY A 142 3.58 20.60 -21.70
CA GLY A 142 2.98 21.94 -21.71
C GLY A 142 1.93 22.07 -20.60
N ASN A 143 0.70 22.42 -20.95
CA ASN A 143 -0.41 22.60 -20.00
C ASN A 143 -1.22 21.32 -19.75
N SER A 144 -0.77 20.17 -20.27
CA SER A 144 -1.47 18.89 -20.12
C SER A 144 -0.56 17.78 -19.59
N LEU A 145 -1.19 16.66 -19.22
CA LEU A 145 -0.50 15.44 -18.82
C LEU A 145 -0.58 14.40 -19.93
N LYS A 146 0.56 13.76 -20.23
CA LYS A 146 0.64 12.66 -21.19
C LYS A 146 0.92 11.36 -20.45
N LEU A 147 0.17 10.31 -20.77
CA LEU A 147 0.42 8.97 -20.26
C LEU A 147 1.77 8.45 -20.76
N LYS A 148 2.57 7.92 -19.84
CA LYS A 148 3.93 7.41 -20.10
C LYS A 148 4.19 6.03 -19.52
N GLY A 149 3.30 5.53 -18.69
CA GLY A 149 3.37 4.18 -18.16
C GLY A 149 2.06 3.78 -17.52
N ILE A 150 1.78 2.49 -17.50
CA ILE A 150 0.71 1.89 -16.71
C ILE A 150 1.34 0.80 -15.83
N VAL A 151 0.87 0.69 -14.61
CA VAL A 151 1.20 -0.42 -13.72
C VAL A 151 -0.09 -1.14 -13.37
N ILE A 152 -0.10 -2.46 -13.56
CA ILE A 152 -1.21 -3.34 -13.20
C ILE A 152 -0.79 -4.25 -12.06
N GLY A 153 -1.49 -4.20 -10.95
CA GLY A 153 -1.39 -5.17 -9.86
C GLY A 153 -2.39 -6.31 -10.10
N ILE A 154 -1.97 -7.55 -9.82
CA ILE A 154 -2.85 -8.73 -9.84
C ILE A 154 -2.67 -9.48 -8.54
N GLY A 155 -3.70 -9.46 -7.68
CA GLY A 155 -3.72 -10.26 -6.46
C GLY A 155 -4.29 -11.64 -6.70
N VAL A 156 -3.53 -12.64 -6.27
CA VAL A 156 -3.82 -14.05 -6.45
C VAL A 156 -4.02 -14.68 -5.08
N ASN A 157 -5.14 -15.37 -4.91
CA ASN A 157 -5.48 -16.07 -3.67
C ASN A 157 -4.47 -17.16 -3.34
N SER A 158 -4.08 -17.24 -2.06
CA SER A 158 -3.31 -18.36 -1.51
C SER A 158 -4.19 -19.51 -1.03
N GLU A 159 -5.45 -19.21 -0.78
CA GLU A 159 -6.46 -20.15 -0.33
C GLU A 159 -7.82 -19.79 -0.93
N TYR A 160 -8.73 -20.75 -1.00
CA TYR A 160 -10.08 -20.54 -1.50
C TYR A 160 -11.10 -21.12 -0.54
N THR A 161 -11.88 -20.23 0.07
CA THR A 161 -12.97 -20.58 0.97
C THR A 161 -14.25 -20.80 0.18
N TYR A 162 -14.95 -21.90 0.43
CA TYR A 162 -16.18 -22.26 -0.26
C TYR A 162 -17.13 -23.06 0.64
N GLN A 163 -18.41 -23.03 0.30
CA GLN A 163 -19.45 -23.86 0.91
C GLN A 163 -19.96 -24.90 -0.10
N LYS A 164 -20.22 -26.12 0.37
CA LYS A 164 -20.74 -27.22 -0.47
C LYS A 164 -22.25 -27.12 -0.70
N THR A 165 -22.96 -26.55 0.28
CA THR A 165 -24.39 -26.27 0.27
C THR A 165 -24.60 -24.84 0.75
N THR A 166 -25.69 -24.20 0.32
CA THR A 166 -26.08 -22.88 0.84
C THR A 166 -26.19 -22.93 2.36
N ASP A 167 -25.65 -21.92 3.03
CA ASP A 167 -25.63 -21.77 4.50
C ASP A 167 -24.95 -22.92 5.26
N GLY A 168 -24.10 -23.70 4.58
CA GLY A 168 -23.28 -24.74 5.17
C GLY A 168 -21.98 -24.23 5.79
N PRO A 169 -21.15 -25.13 6.37
CA PRO A 169 -19.84 -24.76 6.88
C PRO A 169 -18.89 -24.35 5.75
N ASN A 170 -17.93 -23.48 6.09
CA ASN A 170 -16.85 -23.09 5.19
C ASN A 170 -15.79 -24.20 5.11
N TYR A 171 -15.35 -24.50 3.90
CA TYR A 171 -14.21 -25.35 3.59
C TYR A 171 -13.13 -24.51 2.91
N THR A 172 -11.87 -24.81 3.19
CA THR A 172 -10.74 -24.08 2.61
C THR A 172 -9.90 -25.00 1.72
N LYS A 173 -9.58 -24.54 0.51
CA LYS A 173 -8.55 -25.15 -0.35
C LYS A 173 -7.29 -24.32 -0.33
N ASN A 174 -6.19 -24.94 0.06
CA ASN A 174 -4.88 -24.31 -0.08
C ASN A 174 -4.43 -24.33 -1.53
N ILE A 175 -3.91 -23.20 -2.00
CA ILE A 175 -3.37 -23.03 -3.35
C ILE A 175 -1.85 -22.97 -3.24
N SER A 176 -1.17 -23.94 -3.85
CA SER A 176 0.30 -24.01 -3.77
C SER A 176 0.96 -22.79 -4.40
N ASN A 177 2.16 -22.42 -3.93
CA ASN A 177 2.92 -21.30 -4.50
C ASN A 177 3.14 -21.45 -6.02
N ALA A 178 3.35 -22.68 -6.49
CA ALA A 178 3.51 -22.97 -7.91
C ALA A 178 2.22 -22.66 -8.69
N GLU A 179 1.06 -23.02 -8.15
CA GLU A 179 -0.24 -22.74 -8.78
C GLU A 179 -0.59 -21.25 -8.73
N VAL A 180 -0.34 -20.58 -7.60
CA VAL A 180 -0.46 -19.11 -7.48
C VAL A 180 0.35 -18.41 -8.57
N GLN A 181 1.62 -18.79 -8.72
CA GLN A 181 2.51 -18.22 -9.73
C GLN A 181 1.99 -18.49 -11.15
N LYS A 182 1.56 -19.71 -11.43
CA LYS A 182 1.03 -20.10 -12.74
C LYS A 182 -0.22 -19.29 -13.10
N GLN A 183 -1.19 -19.21 -12.20
CA GLN A 183 -2.46 -18.52 -12.45
C GLN A 183 -2.27 -17.01 -12.56
N GLY A 184 -1.41 -16.41 -11.73
CA GLY A 184 -1.03 -15.00 -11.86
C GLY A 184 -0.40 -14.69 -13.22
N LYS A 185 0.54 -15.52 -13.69
CA LYS A 185 1.18 -15.35 -15.01
C LYS A 185 0.19 -15.53 -16.17
N LEU A 186 -0.75 -16.47 -16.07
CA LEU A 186 -1.80 -16.67 -17.07
C LEU A 186 -2.76 -15.46 -17.13
N ALA A 187 -3.17 -14.93 -15.98
CA ALA A 187 -3.99 -13.73 -15.91
C ALA A 187 -3.25 -12.50 -16.48
N ALA A 188 -1.98 -12.32 -16.11
CA ALA A 188 -1.13 -11.24 -16.63
C ALA A 188 -1.04 -11.24 -18.17
N ALA A 189 -0.82 -12.41 -18.79
CA ALA A 189 -0.75 -12.52 -20.24
C ALA A 189 -2.08 -12.13 -20.92
N LYS A 190 -3.21 -12.56 -20.35
CA LYS A 190 -4.55 -12.18 -20.85
C LYS A 190 -4.80 -10.68 -20.71
N ILE A 191 -4.48 -10.09 -19.56
CA ILE A 191 -4.65 -8.67 -19.30
C ILE A 191 -3.78 -7.84 -20.24
N LEU A 192 -2.50 -8.19 -20.40
CA LEU A 192 -1.60 -7.49 -21.32
C LEU A 192 -2.17 -7.46 -22.75
N LYS A 193 -2.64 -8.62 -23.24
CA LYS A 193 -3.25 -8.72 -24.56
C LYS A 193 -4.50 -7.83 -24.70
N ARG A 194 -5.36 -7.80 -23.67
CA ARG A 194 -6.56 -6.94 -23.64
C ARG A 194 -6.21 -5.46 -23.65
N LEU A 195 -5.21 -5.04 -22.86
CA LEU A 195 -4.77 -3.65 -22.83
C LEU A 195 -4.14 -3.23 -24.17
N ARG A 196 -3.33 -4.09 -24.80
CA ARG A 196 -2.69 -3.81 -26.10
C ARG A 196 -3.66 -3.74 -27.28
N ALA A 197 -4.87 -4.28 -27.13
CA ALA A 197 -5.92 -4.11 -28.12
C ALA A 197 -6.49 -2.68 -28.14
N ARG A 198 -6.23 -1.88 -27.09
CA ARG A 198 -6.71 -0.49 -26.99
C ARG A 198 -5.73 0.46 -27.69
N LYS A 199 -6.27 1.37 -28.51
CA LYS A 199 -5.48 2.23 -29.41
C LYS A 199 -4.54 3.19 -28.66
N ASP A 200 -5.05 3.76 -27.58
CA ASP A 200 -4.37 4.63 -26.62
C ASP A 200 -3.20 3.95 -25.89
N LEU A 201 -3.28 2.63 -25.69
CA LEU A 201 -2.29 1.88 -24.92
C LEU A 201 -1.28 1.12 -25.78
N LYS A 202 -1.30 1.24 -27.12
CA LYS A 202 -0.42 0.43 -27.99
C LYS A 202 1.08 0.56 -27.66
N ASN A 203 1.54 1.77 -27.38
CA ASN A 203 2.96 2.09 -27.24
C ASN A 203 3.39 2.44 -25.81
N VAL A 204 2.45 2.37 -24.85
CA VAL A 204 2.72 2.74 -23.45
C VAL A 204 3.41 1.57 -22.74
N PRO A 205 4.54 1.74 -22.05
CA PRO A 205 5.09 0.69 -21.21
C PRO A 205 4.08 0.22 -20.15
N ILE A 206 3.82 -1.10 -20.09
CA ILE A 206 2.90 -1.70 -19.11
C ILE A 206 3.72 -2.58 -18.17
N VAL A 207 3.76 -2.20 -16.90
CA VAL A 207 4.30 -3.03 -15.83
C VAL A 207 3.17 -3.89 -15.28
N ILE A 208 3.40 -5.18 -15.08
CA ILE A 208 2.46 -6.07 -14.40
C ILE A 208 3.16 -6.68 -13.19
N ALA A 209 2.54 -6.56 -12.03
CA ALA A 209 3.05 -7.06 -10.75
C ALA A 209 2.08 -8.09 -10.17
N LEU A 210 2.63 -9.21 -9.69
CA LEU A 210 1.86 -10.30 -9.10
C LEU A 210 2.00 -10.29 -7.59
N PHE A 211 0.87 -10.31 -6.92
CA PHE A 211 0.73 -10.31 -5.47
C PHE A 211 0.09 -11.62 -5.02
N LYS A 212 0.67 -12.26 -4.02
CA LYS A 212 0.05 -13.40 -3.36
C LYS A 212 -0.66 -12.87 -2.12
N GLN A 213 -1.97 -13.05 -2.06
CA GLN A 213 -2.79 -12.72 -0.88
C GLN A 213 -2.33 -13.53 0.33
N ALA A 214 -2.42 -12.95 1.51
CA ALA A 214 -2.43 -13.71 2.75
C ALA A 214 -3.82 -14.32 2.99
N SER A 215 -3.91 -15.28 3.92
CA SER A 215 -5.18 -15.83 4.38
C SER A 215 -6.07 -14.76 5.03
N ASP A 216 -7.37 -15.02 5.10
CA ASP A 216 -8.33 -14.07 5.66
C ASP A 216 -8.11 -13.81 7.16
N ASP A 217 -7.60 -14.79 7.89
CA ASP A 217 -7.25 -14.71 9.32
C ASP A 217 -5.84 -14.11 9.57
N SER A 218 -5.10 -13.76 8.53
CA SER A 218 -3.74 -13.25 8.67
C SER A 218 -3.71 -11.84 9.26
N LEU A 219 -2.83 -11.64 10.24
CA LEU A 219 -2.57 -10.34 10.86
C LEU A 219 -1.57 -9.47 10.08
N VAL A 220 -1.12 -9.95 8.92
CA VAL A 220 -0.29 -9.23 7.95
C VAL A 220 -0.87 -9.42 6.55
N GLY A 221 -0.56 -8.48 5.66
CA GLY A 221 -0.95 -8.61 4.26
C GLY A 221 -0.08 -9.60 3.50
N GLY A 222 -0.55 -9.94 2.31
CA GLY A 222 0.20 -10.69 1.31
C GLY A 222 1.43 -9.94 0.79
N ASN A 223 2.09 -10.52 -0.21
CA ASN A 223 3.35 -9.99 -0.73
C ASN A 223 3.42 -10.04 -2.26
N PHE A 224 4.01 -9.00 -2.86
CA PHE A 224 4.41 -9.05 -4.27
C PHE A 224 5.55 -10.03 -4.45
N PHE A 225 5.44 -10.93 -5.42
CA PHE A 225 6.43 -11.99 -5.65
C PHE A 225 7.11 -11.91 -7.03
N ALA A 226 6.52 -11.18 -7.98
CA ALA A 226 7.13 -10.96 -9.28
C ALA A 226 6.60 -9.71 -9.98
N TYR A 227 7.39 -9.12 -10.87
CA TYR A 227 6.92 -8.11 -11.81
C TYR A 227 7.56 -8.24 -13.18
N SER A 228 6.93 -7.66 -14.19
CA SER A 228 7.46 -7.58 -15.55
C SER A 228 7.15 -6.24 -16.19
N LYS A 229 8.10 -5.65 -16.93
CA LYS A 229 7.91 -4.43 -17.73
C LYS A 229 7.79 -4.82 -19.19
N ASN A 230 6.68 -4.47 -19.81
CA ASN A 230 6.32 -4.93 -21.15
C ASN A 230 6.13 -3.73 -22.09
N ASN A 231 6.89 -3.71 -23.18
CA ASN A 231 6.68 -2.74 -24.28
C ASN A 231 5.84 -3.34 -25.42
N GLY A 232 5.81 -4.67 -25.55
CA GLY A 232 5.01 -5.40 -26.54
C GLY A 232 3.75 -6.03 -25.94
N SER A 233 3.17 -6.99 -26.66
CA SER A 233 1.96 -7.75 -26.27
C SER A 233 2.23 -9.11 -25.62
N THR A 234 3.50 -9.45 -25.42
CA THR A 234 3.95 -10.69 -24.78
C THR A 234 4.81 -10.36 -23.56
N ILE A 235 4.75 -11.24 -22.56
CA ILE A 235 5.58 -11.15 -21.35
C ILE A 235 6.81 -12.02 -21.57
N SER A 236 7.97 -11.37 -21.76
CA SER A 236 9.23 -12.07 -22.10
C SER A 236 9.99 -12.57 -20.86
N SER A 237 9.98 -11.80 -19.77
CA SER A 237 10.70 -12.14 -18.55
C SER A 237 10.01 -11.61 -17.30
N TRP A 238 10.29 -12.25 -16.17
CA TRP A 238 9.83 -11.85 -14.85
C TRP A 238 11.02 -11.55 -13.97
N LYS A 239 10.93 -10.47 -13.20
CA LYS A 239 11.84 -10.16 -12.10
C LYS A 239 11.18 -10.62 -10.80
N THR A 240 11.90 -11.45 -10.04
CA THR A 240 11.43 -11.96 -8.76
C THR A 240 11.49 -10.87 -7.69
N LEU A 241 10.51 -10.87 -6.79
CA LEU A 241 10.44 -10.04 -5.60
C LEU A 241 10.37 -10.95 -4.38
N ASN A 242 11.38 -10.93 -3.52
CA ASN A 242 11.44 -11.81 -2.35
C ASN A 242 10.96 -11.09 -1.10
N TYR A 243 9.71 -10.61 -1.11
CA TYR A 243 9.09 -10.00 0.06
C TYR A 243 8.45 -11.06 0.96
N LYS A 244 8.54 -10.83 2.28
CA LYS A 244 7.87 -11.64 3.30
C LYS A 244 7.39 -10.72 4.41
N ALA A 245 6.12 -10.83 4.79
CA ALA A 245 5.57 -10.13 5.95
C ALA A 245 5.38 -11.13 7.11
N VAL A 246 5.69 -10.72 8.33
CA VAL A 246 5.51 -11.51 9.55
C VAL A 246 5.00 -10.64 10.69
N VAL A 247 4.37 -11.28 11.67
CA VAL A 247 3.96 -10.64 12.93
C VAL A 247 5.05 -10.85 13.98
N LEU A 248 5.35 -9.81 14.76
CA LEU A 248 6.18 -9.89 15.96
C LEU A 248 5.36 -9.49 17.21
N PRO A 249 5.60 -10.08 18.40
CA PRO A 249 6.55 -11.18 18.59
C PRO A 249 6.00 -12.44 17.94
N LYS A 250 6.91 -13.34 17.53
CA LYS A 250 6.51 -14.65 17.01
C LYS A 250 5.84 -15.48 18.12
N ALA A 251 4.91 -16.35 17.72
CA ALA A 251 4.36 -17.36 18.63
C ALA A 251 5.49 -18.26 19.18
N SER A 252 5.33 -18.77 20.40
CA SER A 252 6.38 -19.50 21.13
C SER A 252 6.85 -20.79 20.43
N ASP A 253 6.03 -21.35 19.55
CA ASP A 253 6.28 -22.55 18.74
C ASP A 253 6.77 -22.24 17.31
N SER A 254 6.86 -20.95 16.93
CA SER A 254 7.32 -20.53 15.62
C SER A 254 8.82 -20.76 15.47
N THR A 255 9.20 -21.87 14.84
CA THR A 255 10.60 -22.16 14.47
C THR A 255 11.02 -21.31 13.26
N SER A 256 11.87 -20.31 13.49
CA SER A 256 12.53 -19.57 12.43
C SER A 256 13.85 -20.24 12.07
N SER A 257 13.99 -20.74 10.84
CA SER A 257 15.27 -21.31 10.37
C SER A 257 16.30 -20.23 10.00
N ASN A 258 15.90 -18.95 9.91
CA ASN A 258 16.78 -17.84 9.59
C ASN A 258 17.25 -17.11 10.87
N SER A 259 18.56 -16.91 11.01
CA SER A 259 19.19 -16.28 12.17
C SER A 259 18.89 -14.78 12.27
N SER A 260 18.77 -14.07 11.15
CA SER A 260 18.38 -12.64 11.15
C SER A 260 16.97 -12.46 11.70
N ASP A 261 16.01 -13.22 11.15
CA ASP A 261 14.61 -13.27 11.61
C ASP A 261 14.48 -13.63 13.11
N GLN A 262 15.46 -14.34 13.70
CA GLN A 262 15.49 -14.65 15.13
C GLN A 262 16.00 -13.46 15.94
N SER A 263 17.10 -12.84 15.50
CA SER A 263 17.66 -11.65 16.15
C SER A 263 16.68 -10.47 16.14
N ASP A 264 15.96 -10.25 15.04
CA ASP A 264 14.94 -9.21 14.92
C ASP A 264 13.75 -9.46 15.86
N ASN A 265 13.36 -10.73 16.04
CA ASN A 265 12.34 -11.10 17.01
C ASN A 265 12.81 -10.88 18.46
N SER A 266 14.06 -11.21 18.79
CA SER A 266 14.65 -10.95 20.11
C SER A 266 14.75 -9.45 20.41
N ASN A 267 15.20 -8.66 19.44
CA ASN A 267 15.25 -7.19 19.51
C ASN A 267 13.86 -6.60 19.79
N PHE A 268 12.85 -7.04 19.03
CA PHE A 268 11.47 -6.61 19.25
C PHE A 268 10.92 -7.06 20.61
N THR A 269 11.22 -8.28 21.02
CA THR A 269 10.78 -8.82 22.33
C THR A 269 11.39 -8.00 23.47
N ASN A 270 12.67 -7.65 23.38
CA ASN A 270 13.35 -6.77 24.34
C ASN A 270 12.71 -5.37 24.37
N PHE A 271 12.46 -4.76 23.22
CA PHE A 271 11.74 -3.49 23.13
C PHE A 271 10.38 -3.58 23.83
N LYS A 272 9.58 -4.61 23.51
CA LYS A 272 8.28 -4.87 24.11
C LYS A 272 8.37 -5.00 25.63
N THR A 273 9.29 -5.83 26.15
CA THR A 273 9.47 -6.03 27.59
C THR A 273 9.79 -4.71 28.29
N GLN A 274 10.66 -3.88 27.71
CA GLN A 274 11.08 -2.63 28.34
C GLN A 274 9.96 -1.61 28.45
N ILE A 275 9.15 -1.45 27.39
CA ILE A 275 7.99 -0.55 27.46
C ILE A 275 6.90 -1.08 28.40
N GLN A 276 6.73 -2.41 28.47
CA GLN A 276 5.82 -3.07 29.42
C GLN A 276 6.26 -2.92 30.88
N SER A 277 7.55 -2.89 31.15
CA SER A 277 8.06 -2.63 32.49
C SER A 277 7.98 -1.17 32.91
N PHE A 278 8.01 -0.23 31.95
CA PHE A 278 7.97 1.20 32.23
C PHE A 278 6.57 1.72 32.52
N PHE A 279 5.56 1.28 31.76
CA PHE A 279 4.20 1.81 31.88
C PHE A 279 3.20 0.73 32.33
N PRO A 280 2.40 0.97 33.38
CA PRO A 280 1.36 0.03 33.78
C PRO A 280 0.28 -0.10 32.70
N ASN A 281 -0.43 -1.22 32.64
CA ASN A 281 -1.64 -1.40 31.81
C ASN A 281 -1.43 -1.31 30.28
N LEU A 282 -0.37 -1.92 29.75
CA LEU A 282 -0.22 -2.16 28.32
C LEU A 282 -1.11 -3.33 27.86
N SER A 283 -2.13 -3.02 27.06
CA SER A 283 -3.06 -4.01 26.49
C SER A 283 -2.41 -4.86 25.39
N GLY A 284 -1.43 -4.32 24.67
CA GLY A 284 -0.73 -5.09 23.65
C GLY A 284 0.39 -4.32 22.95
N VAL A 285 1.43 -5.06 22.56
CA VAL A 285 2.56 -4.57 21.76
C VAL A 285 2.81 -5.59 20.67
N THR A 286 2.53 -5.24 19.43
CA THR A 286 2.68 -6.10 18.25
C THR A 286 3.34 -5.32 17.12
N ALA A 287 3.92 -6.03 16.17
CA ALA A 287 4.46 -5.42 14.97
C ALA A 287 4.19 -6.25 13.72
N GLN A 288 4.04 -5.55 12.61
CA GLN A 288 4.13 -6.12 11.27
C GLN A 288 5.54 -5.80 10.73
N ALA A 289 6.33 -6.82 10.49
CA ALA A 289 7.70 -6.71 9.98
C ALA A 289 7.75 -7.22 8.54
N GLN A 290 8.32 -6.41 7.64
CA GLN A 290 8.51 -6.77 6.24
C GLN A 290 9.99 -7.05 5.97
N TYR A 291 10.27 -8.18 5.34
CA TYR A 291 11.59 -8.59 4.89
C TYR A 291 11.65 -8.53 3.37
N TYR A 292 12.81 -8.16 2.84
CA TYR A 292 13.15 -8.24 1.42
C TYR A 292 14.50 -8.93 1.28
N ASN A 293 14.56 -10.01 0.48
CA ASN A 293 15.77 -10.85 0.36
C ASN A 293 16.32 -11.28 1.74
N ASN A 294 15.41 -11.73 2.63
CA ASN A 294 15.72 -12.21 3.99
C ASN A 294 16.34 -11.16 4.95
N SER A 295 16.36 -9.89 4.55
CA SER A 295 16.77 -8.77 5.39
C SER A 295 15.55 -7.95 5.78
N LEU A 296 15.46 -7.56 7.05
CA LEU A 296 14.39 -6.70 7.53
C LEU A 296 14.44 -5.36 6.76
N SER A 297 13.30 -4.95 6.25
CA SER A 297 13.15 -3.78 5.36
C SER A 297 12.25 -2.70 5.94
N GLY A 298 11.44 -3.03 6.95
CA GLY A 298 10.61 -2.06 7.67
C GLY A 298 9.77 -2.72 8.76
N MET A 299 9.28 -1.90 9.70
CA MET A 299 8.44 -2.38 10.81
C MET A 299 7.35 -1.36 11.15
N ASN A 300 6.11 -1.84 11.24
CA ASN A 300 4.97 -1.08 11.77
C ASN A 300 4.57 -1.68 13.11
N ILE A 301 4.85 -0.96 14.19
CA ILE A 301 4.57 -1.36 15.57
C ILE A 301 3.27 -0.70 16.02
N THR A 302 2.41 -1.46 16.68
CA THR A 302 1.22 -0.94 17.38
C THR A 302 1.38 -1.19 18.87
N VAL A 303 1.29 -0.11 19.63
CA VAL A 303 1.25 -0.11 21.09
C VAL A 303 -0.15 0.32 21.51
N THR A 304 -0.87 -0.58 22.18
CA THR A 304 -2.21 -0.32 22.71
C THR A 304 -2.14 -0.27 24.23
N THR A 305 -2.59 0.84 24.82
CA THR A 305 -2.59 1.05 26.27
C THR A 305 -3.72 2.00 26.68
N GLN A 306 -4.01 2.06 27.99
CA GLN A 306 -4.96 3.00 28.56
C GLN A 306 -4.19 4.09 29.29
N PHE A 307 -4.41 5.34 28.88
CA PHE A 307 -3.86 6.51 29.55
C PHE A 307 -4.94 7.18 30.39
N TYR A 308 -4.53 7.75 31.52
CA TYR A 308 -5.39 8.51 32.43
C TYR A 308 -5.07 10.01 32.41
N SER A 309 -3.98 10.43 31.73
CA SER A 309 -3.64 11.85 31.57
C SER A 309 -2.78 12.12 30.33
N GLU A 310 -2.76 13.37 29.88
CA GLU A 310 -1.92 13.83 28.76
C GLU A 310 -0.41 13.73 29.10
N THR A 311 -0.04 13.98 30.34
CA THR A 311 1.35 13.90 30.81
C THR A 311 1.89 12.47 30.81
N GLU A 312 1.02 11.47 31.03
CA GLU A 312 1.35 10.06 30.83
C GLU A 312 1.63 9.76 29.34
N ILE A 313 0.79 10.26 28.43
CA ILE A 313 0.98 10.09 26.98
C ILE A 313 2.34 10.66 26.57
N GLN A 314 2.67 11.86 27.04
CA GLN A 314 3.95 12.51 26.75
C GLN A 314 5.13 11.69 27.26
N SER A 315 5.13 11.37 28.55
CA SER A 315 6.23 10.64 29.20
C SER A 315 6.44 9.26 28.55
N PHE A 316 5.35 8.57 28.23
CA PHE A 316 5.41 7.26 27.58
C PHE A 316 5.91 7.34 26.14
N THR A 317 5.49 8.34 25.38
CA THR A 317 5.95 8.57 24.00
C THR A 317 7.45 8.85 23.97
N GLU A 318 7.94 9.70 24.87
CA GLU A 318 9.37 10.00 25.01
C GLU A 318 10.17 8.76 25.42
N TYR A 319 9.65 7.94 26.33
CA TYR A 319 10.28 6.68 26.70
C TYR A 319 10.33 5.68 25.53
N ILE A 320 9.25 5.57 24.74
CA ILE A 320 9.23 4.74 23.53
C ILE A 320 10.32 5.16 22.57
N VAL A 321 10.58 6.47 22.38
CA VAL A 321 11.69 6.95 21.54
C VAL A 321 13.03 6.40 22.04
N GLN A 322 13.28 6.41 23.35
CA GLN A 322 14.53 5.90 23.94
C GLN A 322 14.65 4.38 23.78
N ALA A 323 13.58 3.64 24.09
CA ALA A 323 13.55 2.19 23.95
C ALA A 323 13.72 1.78 22.47
N ALA A 324 13.07 2.46 21.54
CA ALA A 324 13.17 2.19 20.11
C ALA A 324 14.60 2.41 19.59
N LYS A 325 15.29 3.47 20.02
CA LYS A 325 16.71 3.70 19.69
C LYS A 325 17.63 2.61 20.21
N LYS A 326 17.35 2.07 21.39
CA LYS A 326 18.22 1.09 22.07
C LYS A 326 18.02 -0.34 21.59
N TYR A 327 16.76 -0.73 21.33
CA TYR A 327 16.40 -2.15 21.15
C TYR A 327 15.96 -2.49 19.73
N LEU A 328 15.47 -1.54 18.92
CA LEU A 328 15.01 -1.85 17.57
C LEU A 328 16.15 -1.73 16.55
N PRO A 329 16.11 -2.52 15.44
CA PRO A 329 17.14 -2.49 14.40
C PRO A 329 17.33 -1.10 13.80
N ASN A 330 18.55 -0.80 13.33
CA ASN A 330 18.91 0.48 12.72
C ASN A 330 18.81 0.48 11.18
N GLY A 331 18.78 1.67 10.56
CA GLY A 331 18.84 1.86 9.10
C GLY A 331 17.52 1.63 8.34
N ILE A 332 16.56 0.96 8.95
CA ILE A 332 15.24 0.70 8.35
C ILE A 332 14.18 1.73 8.78
N PRO A 333 13.14 1.96 7.95
CA PRO A 333 11.97 2.70 8.38
C PRO A 333 11.22 1.95 9.48
N ILE A 334 10.83 2.67 10.53
CA ILE A 334 10.04 2.15 11.65
C ILE A 334 8.95 3.16 11.95
N GLU A 335 7.70 2.70 12.05
CA GLU A 335 6.57 3.48 12.54
C GLU A 335 5.99 2.80 13.78
N ILE A 336 5.75 3.56 14.83
CA ILE A 336 5.18 3.10 16.09
C ILE A 336 3.93 3.93 16.34
N LYS A 337 2.78 3.30 16.17
CA LYS A 337 1.48 3.88 16.47
C LYS A 337 1.13 3.59 17.93
N ILE A 338 0.93 4.63 18.72
CA ILE A 338 0.51 4.55 20.12
C ILE A 338 -0.96 4.94 20.17
N GLN A 339 -1.81 4.01 20.62
CA GLN A 339 -3.27 4.19 20.61
C GLN A 339 -3.92 3.70 21.91
N SER A 340 -5.06 4.31 22.22
CA SER A 340 -6.03 3.78 23.19
C SER A 340 -7.04 2.88 22.47
N SER A 341 -8.07 2.40 23.17
CA SER A 341 -9.15 1.64 22.53
C SER A 341 -9.92 2.47 21.49
N ASN A 342 -9.93 3.80 21.61
CA ASN A 342 -10.84 4.67 20.88
C ASN A 342 -10.13 5.67 19.95
N SER A 343 -8.84 5.96 20.17
CA SER A 343 -8.11 6.94 19.34
C SER A 343 -6.60 6.76 19.36
N ILE A 344 -5.95 7.24 18.31
CA ILE A 344 -4.48 7.37 18.24
C ILE A 344 -4.07 8.52 19.16
N GLN A 345 -3.11 8.25 20.05
CA GLN A 345 -2.61 9.21 21.03
C GLN A 345 -1.30 9.85 20.58
N ALA A 346 -0.43 9.05 19.96
CA ALA A 346 0.85 9.51 19.47
C ALA A 346 1.38 8.64 18.32
N VAL A 347 2.33 9.19 17.58
CA VAL A 347 3.15 8.46 16.62
C VAL A 347 4.62 8.70 16.91
N VAL A 348 5.42 7.64 16.85
CA VAL A 348 6.89 7.71 16.84
C VAL A 348 7.36 7.06 15.56
N TYR A 349 8.22 7.71 14.80
CA TYR A 349 8.66 7.17 13.51
C TYR A 349 10.11 7.52 13.20
N ARG A 350 10.72 6.70 12.35
CA ARG A 350 12.03 6.93 11.77
C ARG A 350 11.96 6.60 10.29
N ASN A 351 12.39 7.54 9.46
CA ASN A 351 12.47 7.34 8.01
C ASN A 351 13.66 6.45 7.65
N SER A 352 13.58 5.80 6.48
CA SER A 352 14.70 4.99 5.94
C SER A 352 15.99 5.82 5.86
N GLY A 353 17.11 5.24 6.31
CA GLY A 353 18.42 5.90 6.32
C GLY A 353 18.62 6.97 7.41
N SER A 354 17.59 7.35 8.17
CA SER A 354 17.72 8.26 9.32
C SER A 354 18.23 7.50 10.55
N SER A 355 19.04 8.15 11.38
CA SER A 355 19.43 7.66 12.71
C SER A 355 18.51 8.17 13.82
N SER A 356 17.77 9.25 13.59
CA SER A 356 16.92 9.90 14.60
C SER A 356 15.45 9.53 14.43
N TYR A 357 14.81 9.16 15.55
CA TYR A 357 13.37 9.05 15.67
C TYR A 357 12.75 10.44 15.87
N GLN A 358 11.58 10.63 15.27
CA GLN A 358 10.69 11.77 15.46
C GLN A 358 9.42 11.28 16.18
N SER A 359 8.75 12.16 16.91
CA SER A 359 7.50 11.85 17.59
C SER A 359 6.50 13.00 17.46
N HIS A 360 5.22 12.67 17.58
CA HIS A 360 4.12 13.63 17.66
C HIS A 360 3.03 13.10 18.58
N ILE A 361 2.48 13.98 19.41
CA ILE A 361 1.39 13.69 20.35
C ILE A 361 0.15 14.45 19.89
N PHE A 362 -1.00 13.78 19.87
CA PHE A 362 -2.27 14.35 19.45
C PHE A 362 -3.02 14.89 20.68
N SER A 363 -2.68 16.10 21.11
CA SER A 363 -3.24 16.74 22.31
C SER A 363 -4.58 17.46 22.06
N SER A 364 -5.37 17.61 23.12
CA SER A 364 -6.52 18.55 23.14
C SER A 364 -6.07 19.98 23.48
N TYR A 365 -6.83 20.99 23.03
CA TYR A 365 -6.65 22.40 23.39
C TYR A 365 -7.65 22.88 24.43
#